data_AF-A0AA41Z254-F1
#
_entry.id   AF-A0AA41Z254-F1
#
_cell.length_a   1.000
_cell.length_b   1.000
_cell.length_c   1.000
_cell.angle_alpha   90.00
_cell.angle_beta   90.00
_cell.angle_gamma   90.00
#
_symmetry.space_group_name_H-M   'P 1'
#
loop_
_entity.id
_entity.type
_entity.pdbx_description
1 polymer ?
#
loop_
_entity_poly.entity_id
_entity_poly.type
_entity_poly.pdbx_seq_one_letter_code
_entity_poly.pdbx_strand_id
1 'polypeptide(L)' 'MVTACYDDLFSLYDAGRIEPRTLSLYPLDRVGDAIASLRDRTASGRPVLVMR' A
#
# COMPACT_ATOMS: atom_id res chain seq x y z
N MET A 1 -2.86 -20.94 10.16
CA MET A 1 -4.08 -20.23 9.71
C MET A 1 -3.69 -18.79 9.39
N VAL A 2 -3.59 -18.44 8.12
CA VAL A 2 -3.29 -17.06 7.68
C VAL A 2 -4.48 -16.12 7.99
N THR A 3 -5.69 -16.67 8.03
CA THR A 3 -6.94 -15.95 8.35
C THR A 3 -6.88 -15.21 9.69
N ALA A 4 -6.43 -15.88 10.76
CA ALA A 4 -6.34 -15.26 12.09
C ALA A 4 -5.40 -14.05 12.14
N CYS A 5 -4.33 -14.05 11.33
CA CYS A 5 -3.41 -12.91 11.24
C CYS A 5 -4.08 -11.67 10.63
N TYR A 6 -5.01 -11.86 9.68
CA TYR A 6 -5.78 -10.74 9.12
C TYR A 6 -6.75 -10.16 10.14
N ASP A 7 -7.43 -11.02 10.91
CA ASP A 7 -8.37 -10.57 11.95
C ASP A 7 -7.66 -9.70 13.00
N ASP A 8 -6.45 -10.07 13.41
CA ASP A 8 -5.62 -9.27 14.31
C ASP A 8 -5.21 -7.94 13.68
N LEU A 9 -4.76 -7.94 12.42
CA LEU A 9 -4.39 -6.73 11.69
C LEU A 9 -5.55 -5.75 11.57
N PHE A 10 -6.75 -6.22 11.20
CA PHE A 10 -7.92 -5.36 11.08
C PHE A 10 -8.40 -4.87 12.45
N SER A 11 -8.36 -5.70 13.49
CA SER A 11 -8.69 -5.28 14.86
C SER A 11 -7.75 -4.16 15.34
N LEU A 12 -6.47 -4.23 15.01
CA LEU A 12 -5.50 -3.16 15.33
C LEU A 12 -5.77 -1.88 14.53
N TYR A 13 -6.18 -2.00 13.27
CA TYR A 13 -6.53 -0.87 12.42
C TYR A 13 -7.80 -0.16 12.92
N ASP A 14 -8.85 -0.93 13.22
CA ASP A 14 -10.13 -0.41 13.74
C ASP A 14 -9.96 0.26 15.11
N ALA A 15 -9.03 -0.25 15.93
CA ALA A 15 -8.64 0.38 17.20
C ALA A 15 -7.73 1.61 17.04
N GLY A 16 -7.38 2.01 15.80
CA GLY A 16 -6.50 3.15 15.51
C GLY A 16 -5.05 2.94 15.93
N ARG A 17 -4.63 1.70 16.21
CA ARG A 17 -3.27 1.38 16.69
C ARG A 17 -2.26 1.25 15.57
N ILE A 18 -2.73 1.00 14.36
CA ILE A 18 -1.92 0.97 13.14
C ILE A 18 -2.64 1.73 12.04
N GLU A 19 -1.87 2.35 11.15
CA GLU A 19 -2.40 3.00 9.95
C GLU A 19 -1.49 2.66 8.76
N PRO A 20 -2.06 2.43 7.56
CA PRO A 20 -1.28 2.39 6.33
C PRO A 20 -0.44 3.67 6.18
N ARG A 21 0.86 3.51 5.90
CA ARG A 21 1.71 4.64 5.53
C ARG A 21 1.20 5.33 4.26
N THR A 22 1.62 6.58 4.08
CA THR A 22 1.33 7.42 2.90
C THR A 22 1.39 6.65 1.59
N LEU A 23 0.34 6.80 0.79
CA LEU A 23 0.18 6.13 -0.50
C LEU A 23 0.61 7.05 -1.63
N SER A 24 1.34 6.50 -2.60
CA SER A 24 1.57 7.12 -3.90
C SER A 24 0.69 6.43 -4.93
N LEU A 25 -0.31 7.12 -5.46
CA LEU A 25 -1.29 6.52 -6.37
C LEU A 25 -0.82 6.62 -7.82
N TYR A 26 -0.84 5.49 -8.52
CA TYR A 26 -0.53 5.40 -9.95
C TYR A 26 -1.74 4.80 -10.69
N PRO A 27 -2.13 5.35 -11.85
CA PRO A 27 -3.04 4.68 -12.77
C PRO A 27 -2.52 3.28 -13.16
N LEU A 28 -3.42 2.33 -13.39
CA LEU A 28 -3.04 0.95 -13.73
C LEU A 28 -2.17 0.86 -15.00
N ASP A 29 -2.45 1.70 -16.00
CA ASP A 29 -1.68 1.82 -17.25
C ASP A 29 -0.27 2.41 -17.04
N ARG A 30 -0.01 3.00 -15.86
CA ARG A 30 1.28 3.56 -15.44
C ARG A 30 2.05 2.66 -14.49
N VAL A 31 1.86 1.34 -14.56
CA VAL A 31 2.61 0.37 -13.73
C VAL A 31 4.14 0.52 -13.86
N GLY A 32 4.64 0.86 -15.05
CA GLY A 32 6.07 1.09 -15.27
C GLY A 32 6.63 2.22 -14.41
N ASP A 33 5.89 3.32 -14.28
CA ASP A 33 6.26 4.48 -13.48
C ASP A 33 6.27 4.13 -11.99
N ALA A 34 5.29 3.34 -11.53
CA ALA A 34 5.24 2.85 -10.15
C ALA A 34 6.46 1.97 -9.82
N ILE A 35 6.85 1.05 -10.71
CA ILE A 35 8.03 0.19 -10.53
C ILE A 35 9.32 1.03 -10.56
N ALA A 36 9.43 1.98 -11.49
CA ALA A 36 10.57 2.88 -11.57
C ALA A 36 10.73 3.67 -10.26
N SER A 37 9.64 4.17 -9.68
CA SER A 37 9.69 4.90 -8.40
C SER A 37 10.23 4.09 -7.22
N LEU A 38 9.99 2.77 -7.21
CA LEU A 38 10.55 1.84 -6.23
C LEU A 38 12.04 1.60 -6.47
N ARG A 39 12.42 1.36 -7.72
CA ARG A 39 13.81 1.16 -8.14
C ARG A 39 14.67 2.36 -7.78
N ASP A 40 14.19 3.56 -8.12
CA ASP A 40 14.91 4.82 -7.98
C ASP A 40 14.78 5.39 -6.55
N ARG A 41 14.01 4.72 -5.68
CA ARG A 41 13.75 5.12 -4.28
C ARG A 41 13.19 6.54 -4.15
N THR A 42 12.40 6.95 -5.13
CA THR A 42 11.72 8.26 -5.15
C THR A 42 10.32 8.18 -4.56
N ALA A 43 9.75 6.97 -4.42
CA ALA A 43 8.45 6.78 -3.80
C ALA A 43 8.44 7.20 -2.33
N SER A 44 7.60 8.17 -1.98
CA SER A 44 7.33 8.55 -0.59
C SER A 44 6.25 7.63 0.00
N GLY A 45 6.65 6.42 0.42
CA GLY A 45 5.76 5.45 1.04
C GLY A 45 5.44 4.27 0.11
N ARG A 46 4.16 3.90 0.00
CA ARG A 46 3.75 2.70 -0.73
C ARG A 46 3.04 3.05 -2.04
N PRO A 47 3.64 2.73 -3.20
CA PRO A 47 2.95 2.81 -4.49
C PRO A 47 1.74 1.89 -4.53
N VAL A 48 0.60 2.39 -5.00
CA VAL A 48 -0.64 1.64 -5.20
C VAL A 48 -1.17 1.90 -6.59
N LEU A 49 -1.51 0.83 -7.31
CA LEU A 49 -2.17 0.93 -8.61
C LEU A 49 -3.68 1.05 -8.41
N VAL A 50 -4.30 1.97 -9.12
CA VAL A 50 -5.75 2.18 -9.07
C VAL A 50 -6.36 1.93 -10.45
N MET A 51 -7.45 1.15 -10.48
CA MET A 51 -8.33 1.05 -11.65
C MET A 51 -9.23 2.29 -11.63
N ARG A 52 -9.07 3.18 -12.61
CA ARG A 52 -10.03 4.25 -12.90
C ARG A 52 -10.88 3.85 -14.09
#